data_AF-A0A2M9R352-F1
#
_entry.id   AF-A0A2M9R352-F1
#
_cell.length_a   1.000
_cell.length_b   1.000
_cell.length_c   1.000
_cell.angle_alpha   90.00
_cell.angle_beta   90.00
_cell.angle_gamma   90.00
#
_symmetry.space_group_name_H-M   'P 1'
#
loop_
_entity.id
_entity.type
_entity.pdbx_description
1 polymer ?
#
loop_
_entity_poly.entity_id
_entity_poly.type
_entity_poly.pdbx_seq_one_letter_code
_entity_poly.pdbx_strand_id
1 'polypeptide(L)'
;MAGLKTKRICKVGHVYYKSSDCPTCPVCEKLKEPTTGFLALFSSPARNALLHHGIDSVQKLSAYSEKDILKLHGIGKASLPILKSVLEEQGLSFKLLEKSKDKTTGMPKPKNVEEYIAGFSGKIQRRLHLIRKVIKENAPEAEESIAYGMPAYKLNKKPLVYFAGYKNHIGLYATPTGHLEFAEELLKYKQGKGSVQFPLDEPLPVNLIERIVRFRVIENKQKK
;
A
#
# COMPACT_ATOMS: atom_id res chain seq x y z
N MET A 1 -35.01 -9.37 -20.76
CA MET A 1 -35.88 -10.42 -21.35
C MET A 1 -35.16 -11.75 -21.19
N ALA A 2 -35.76 -12.72 -20.51
CA ALA A 2 -35.14 -14.05 -20.35
C ALA A 2 -35.18 -14.79 -21.69
N GLY A 3 -34.02 -15.21 -22.21
CA GLY A 3 -33.94 -15.94 -23.48
C GLY A 3 -34.74 -17.25 -23.45
N LEU A 4 -35.33 -17.61 -24.59
CA LEU A 4 -36.09 -18.85 -24.77
C LEU A 4 -35.25 -20.07 -24.36
N LYS A 5 -35.78 -20.89 -23.45
CA LYS A 5 -35.10 -22.10 -22.99
C LYS A 5 -35.48 -23.29 -23.88
N THR A 6 -34.50 -24.02 -24.36
CA THR A 6 -34.70 -25.24 -25.17
C THR A 6 -34.57 -26.49 -24.30
N LYS A 7 -35.42 -27.50 -24.53
CA LYS A 7 -35.35 -28.81 -23.89
C LYS A 7 -34.18 -29.60 -24.48
N ARG A 8 -33.33 -30.17 -23.65
CA ARG A 8 -32.17 -30.98 -24.05
C ARG A 8 -32.10 -32.25 -23.21
N ILE A 9 -31.52 -33.31 -23.77
CA ILE A 9 -31.27 -34.59 -23.10
C ILE A 9 -29.78 -34.87 -23.18
N CYS A 10 -29.14 -35.19 -22.05
CA CYS A 10 -27.72 -35.52 -22.03
C CYS A 10 -27.45 -37.00 -22.34
N LYS A 11 -26.18 -37.38 -22.46
CA LYS A 11 -25.76 -38.76 -22.77
C LYS A 11 -26.23 -39.81 -21.73
N VAL A 12 -26.46 -39.39 -20.48
CA VAL A 12 -26.94 -40.27 -19.40
C VAL A 12 -28.46 -40.15 -19.19
N GLY A 13 -29.18 -39.48 -20.09
CA GLY A 13 -30.65 -39.44 -20.09
C GLY A 13 -31.31 -38.31 -19.28
N HIS A 14 -30.55 -37.44 -18.60
CA HIS A 14 -31.14 -36.31 -17.88
C HIS A 14 -31.77 -35.30 -18.83
N VAL A 15 -33.02 -34.95 -18.56
CA VAL A 15 -33.79 -33.92 -19.27
C VAL A 15 -33.61 -32.57 -18.56
N TYR A 16 -33.24 -31.53 -19.30
CA TYR A 16 -33.02 -30.19 -18.74
C TYR A 16 -33.35 -29.08 -19.75
N TYR A 17 -33.52 -27.85 -19.26
CA TYR A 17 -33.87 -26.67 -20.06
C TYR A 17 -32.80 -25.59 -19.92
N LYS A 18 -32.29 -25.06 -21.04
CA LYS A 18 -31.25 -24.02 -21.03
C LYS A 18 -31.46 -23.00 -22.15
N SER A 19 -31.14 -21.75 -21.86
CA SER A 19 -31.16 -20.65 -22.85
C SER A 19 -29.81 -20.44 -23.55
N SER A 20 -28.73 -21.06 -23.05
CA SER A 20 -27.39 -20.98 -23.63
C SER A 20 -27.05 -22.21 -24.47
N ASP A 21 -26.17 -22.08 -25.45
CA ASP A 21 -25.72 -23.20 -26.29
C ASP A 21 -24.70 -24.14 -25.65
N CYS A 22 -24.19 -23.82 -24.46
CA CYS A 22 -23.28 -24.68 -23.70
C CYS A 22 -23.87 -26.11 -23.53
N PRO A 23 -23.17 -27.16 -24.02
CA PRO A 23 -23.66 -28.55 -24.04
C PRO A 23 -23.64 -29.23 -22.66
N THR A 24 -23.13 -28.56 -21.63
CA THR A 24 -23.02 -29.10 -20.27
C THR A 24 -24.40 -29.27 -19.63
N CYS A 25 -24.68 -30.51 -19.19
CA CYS A 25 -25.89 -30.88 -18.47
C CYS A 25 -25.81 -30.44 -17.00
N PRO A 26 -26.70 -29.55 -16.52
CA PRO A 26 -26.67 -29.04 -15.15
C PRO A 26 -26.96 -30.11 -14.11
N VAL A 27 -27.74 -31.15 -14.45
CA VAL A 27 -28.02 -32.27 -13.55
C VAL A 27 -26.77 -33.14 -13.36
N CYS A 28 -26.07 -33.48 -14.44
CA CYS A 28 -24.82 -34.24 -14.35
C CYS A 28 -23.75 -33.46 -13.59
N GLU A 29 -23.67 -32.14 -13.82
CA GLU A 29 -22.73 -31.28 -13.12
C GLU A 29 -23.01 -31.26 -11.62
N LYS A 30 -24.29 -31.21 -11.23
CA LYS A 30 -24.71 -31.28 -9.82
C LYS A 30 -24.41 -32.64 -9.17
N LEU A 31 -24.46 -33.73 -9.94
CA LEU A 31 -24.11 -35.07 -9.43
C LEU A 31 -22.59 -35.28 -9.26
N LYS A 32 -21.75 -34.46 -9.91
CA LYS A 32 -20.29 -34.51 -9.77
C LYS A 32 -19.77 -33.67 -8.59
N GLU A 33 -20.66 -32.98 -7.87
CA GLU A 33 -20.24 -32.15 -6.75
C GLU A 33 -19.70 -33.03 -5.62
N PRO A 34 -18.51 -32.72 -5.08
CA PRO A 34 -17.98 -33.44 -3.94
C PRO A 34 -18.96 -33.34 -2.77
N THR A 35 -19.32 -34.47 -2.18
CA THR A 35 -20.26 -34.56 -1.04
C THR A 35 -19.57 -34.40 0.31
N THR A 36 -18.24 -34.53 0.34
CA THR A 36 -17.41 -34.41 1.55
C THR A 36 -16.14 -33.61 1.28
N GLY A 37 -15.52 -33.11 2.35
CA GLY A 37 -14.25 -32.40 2.30
C GLY A 37 -14.36 -30.89 2.06
N PHE A 38 -13.20 -30.22 2.05
CA PHE A 38 -13.07 -28.75 1.96
C PHE A 38 -13.91 -28.13 0.83
N LEU A 39 -13.86 -28.72 -0.37
CA LEU A 39 -14.54 -28.18 -1.55
C LEU A 39 -16.07 -28.37 -1.53
N ALA A 40 -16.59 -29.29 -0.72
CA ALA A 40 -18.04 -29.53 -0.59
C ALA A 40 -18.76 -28.36 0.10
N LEU A 41 -18.01 -27.52 0.83
CA LEU A 41 -18.54 -26.36 1.57
C LEU A 41 -18.90 -25.18 0.66
N PHE A 42 -18.51 -25.22 -0.62
CA PHE A 42 -18.63 -24.09 -1.54
C PHE A 42 -19.60 -24.39 -2.68
N SER A 43 -20.31 -23.33 -3.11
CA SER A 43 -21.14 -23.38 -4.32
C SER A 43 -20.30 -23.67 -5.56
N SER A 44 -20.91 -24.21 -6.62
CA SER A 44 -20.20 -24.57 -7.86
C SER A 44 -19.31 -23.43 -8.40
N PRO A 45 -19.75 -22.14 -8.41
CA PRO A 45 -18.89 -21.02 -8.81
C PRO A 45 -17.65 -20.83 -7.92
N ALA A 46 -17.81 -20.86 -6.59
CA ALA A 46 -16.71 -20.65 -5.66
C ALA A 46 -15.74 -21.83 -5.65
N ARG A 47 -16.26 -23.06 -5.68
CA ARG A 47 -15.46 -24.29 -5.77
C ARG A 47 -14.62 -24.32 -7.05
N ASN A 48 -15.22 -24.02 -8.20
CA ASN A 48 -14.51 -24.01 -9.48
C ASN A 48 -13.44 -22.92 -9.51
N ALA A 49 -13.70 -21.75 -8.91
CA ALA A 49 -12.71 -20.69 -8.76
C ALA A 49 -11.51 -21.14 -7.93
N LEU A 50 -11.74 -21.79 -6.78
CA LEU A 50 -10.67 -22.32 -5.93
C LEU A 50 -9.83 -23.36 -6.68
N LEU A 51 -10.48 -24.34 -7.34
CA LEU A 51 -9.80 -25.38 -8.12
C LEU A 51 -8.98 -24.83 -9.28
N HIS A 52 -9.53 -23.87 -10.03
CA HIS A 52 -8.82 -23.21 -11.14
C HIS A 52 -7.53 -22.52 -10.66
N HIS A 53 -7.55 -22.00 -9.43
CA HIS A 53 -6.38 -21.39 -8.80
C HIS A 53 -5.52 -22.38 -7.99
N GLY A 54 -5.77 -23.69 -8.10
CA GLY A 54 -5.00 -24.74 -7.45
C GLY A 54 -5.26 -24.91 -5.95
N ILE A 55 -6.33 -24.29 -5.43
CA ILE A 55 -6.70 -24.32 -4.01
C ILE A 55 -7.68 -25.48 -3.78
N ASP A 56 -7.15 -26.68 -3.57
CA ASP A 56 -7.92 -27.90 -3.31
C ASP A 56 -7.93 -28.31 -1.82
N SER A 57 -7.18 -27.60 -0.96
CA SER A 57 -7.07 -27.89 0.46
C SER A 57 -6.96 -26.63 1.31
N VAL A 58 -7.24 -26.78 2.61
CA VAL A 58 -7.11 -25.71 3.62
C VAL A 58 -5.66 -25.25 3.77
N GLN A 59 -4.70 -26.16 3.61
CA GLN A 59 -3.26 -25.87 3.64
C GLN A 59 -2.84 -25.00 2.45
N LYS A 60 -3.37 -25.29 1.25
CA LYS A 60 -3.11 -24.42 0.09
C LYS A 60 -3.81 -23.08 0.23
N LEU A 61 -5.01 -23.06 0.82
CA LEU A 61 -5.75 -21.84 1.09
C LEU A 61 -4.97 -20.88 2.01
N SER A 62 -4.30 -21.38 3.05
CA SER A 62 -3.51 -20.56 3.98
C SER A 62 -2.32 -19.87 3.32
N ALA A 63 -1.89 -20.31 2.13
CA ALA A 63 -0.84 -19.65 1.34
C ALA A 63 -1.31 -18.36 0.63
N TYR A 64 -2.62 -18.08 0.61
CA TYR A 64 -3.21 -16.91 -0.04
C TYR A 64 -3.65 -15.88 1.00
N SER A 65 -3.65 -14.61 0.60
CA SER A 65 -4.26 -13.57 1.42
C SER A 65 -5.76 -13.43 1.14
N GLU A 66 -6.51 -12.87 2.09
CA GLU A 66 -7.92 -12.54 1.90
C GLU A 66 -8.15 -11.66 0.65
N LYS A 67 -7.21 -10.76 0.36
CA LYS A 67 -7.28 -9.91 -0.84
C LYS A 67 -7.07 -10.69 -2.13
N ASP A 68 -6.20 -11.70 -2.12
CA ASP A 68 -5.97 -12.53 -3.31
C ASP A 68 -7.15 -13.43 -3.59
N ILE A 69 -7.77 -13.98 -2.53
CA ILE A 69 -9.02 -14.73 -2.61
C ILE A 69 -10.16 -13.88 -3.16
N LEU A 70 -10.30 -12.63 -2.71
CA LEU A 70 -11.34 -11.71 -3.21
C LEU A 70 -11.16 -11.28 -4.67
N LYS A 71 -9.97 -11.45 -5.26
CA LYS A 71 -9.76 -11.20 -6.70
C LYS A 71 -10.19 -12.38 -7.57
N LEU A 72 -10.45 -13.56 -6.98
CA LEU A 72 -10.83 -14.74 -7.73
C LEU A 72 -12.27 -14.58 -8.23
N HIS A 73 -12.44 -14.57 -9.55
CA HIS A 73 -13.76 -14.54 -10.16
C HIS A 73 -14.57 -15.77 -9.75
N GLY A 74 -15.72 -15.55 -9.10
CA GLY A 74 -16.59 -16.62 -8.60
C GLY A 74 -16.61 -16.76 -7.08
N ILE A 75 -15.68 -16.10 -6.37
CA ILE A 75 -15.66 -16.04 -4.90
C ILE A 75 -16.23 -14.70 -4.45
N GLY A 76 -17.41 -14.73 -3.82
CA GLY A 76 -18.06 -13.55 -3.28
C GLY A 76 -17.72 -13.30 -1.82
N LYS A 77 -18.12 -12.12 -1.30
CA LYS A 77 -18.01 -11.78 0.12
C LYS A 77 -18.67 -12.81 1.05
N ALA A 78 -19.70 -13.50 0.57
CA ALA A 78 -20.41 -14.54 1.33
C ALA A 78 -19.58 -15.81 1.56
N SER A 79 -18.57 -16.09 0.72
CA SER A 79 -17.70 -17.26 0.87
C SER A 79 -16.56 -17.02 1.87
N LEU A 80 -16.25 -15.75 2.19
CA LEU A 80 -15.13 -15.41 3.08
C LEU A 80 -15.30 -15.92 4.52
N PRO A 81 -16.46 -15.75 5.19
CA PRO A 81 -16.64 -16.27 6.55
C PRO A 81 -16.42 -17.78 6.63
N ILE A 82 -16.87 -18.52 5.61
CA ILE A 82 -16.69 -19.98 5.51
C ILE A 82 -15.20 -20.33 5.34
N LEU A 83 -14.47 -19.60 4.48
CA LEU A 83 -13.03 -19.80 4.31
C LEU A 83 -12.25 -19.52 5.60
N LYS A 84 -12.65 -18.48 6.35
CA LYS A 84 -12.04 -18.14 7.65
C LYS A 84 -12.29 -19.23 8.69
N SER A 85 -13.54 -19.67 8.84
CA SER A 85 -13.87 -20.71 9.83
C SER A 85 -13.11 -22.00 9.58
N VAL A 86 -12.99 -22.42 8.31
CA VAL A 86 -12.27 -23.66 7.96
C VAL A 86 -10.76 -23.55 8.18
N LEU A 87 -10.17 -22.37 7.98
CA LEU A 87 -8.78 -22.13 8.34
C LEU A 87 -8.59 -22.20 9.86
N GLU A 88 -9.46 -21.53 10.62
CA GLU A 88 -9.42 -21.47 12.08
C GLU A 88 -9.58 -22.85 12.73
N GLU A 89 -10.48 -23.70 12.20
CA GLU A 89 -10.65 -25.09 12.65
C GLU A 89 -9.36 -25.93 12.53
N GLN A 90 -8.46 -25.57 11.61
CA GLN A 90 -7.15 -26.21 11.45
C GLN A 90 -6.01 -25.43 12.11
N GLY A 91 -6.30 -24.40 12.91
CA GLY A 91 -5.30 -23.52 13.51
C GLY A 91 -4.52 -22.70 12.48
N LEU A 92 -5.05 -22.59 11.26
CA LEU A 92 -4.47 -21.82 10.16
C LEU A 92 -5.16 -20.45 10.07
N SER A 93 -4.53 -19.57 9.31
CA SER A 93 -5.11 -18.28 8.92
C SER A 93 -4.69 -17.95 7.50
N PHE A 94 -5.34 -16.98 6.87
CA PHE A 94 -4.87 -16.48 5.59
C PHE A 94 -3.44 -15.97 5.72
N LYS A 95 -2.67 -16.12 4.64
CA LYS A 95 -1.37 -15.46 4.52
C LYS A 95 -1.61 -13.98 4.73
N LEU A 96 -1.05 -13.46 5.81
CA LEU A 96 -0.97 -12.03 5.99
C LEU A 96 -0.27 -11.50 4.75
N LEU A 97 -0.92 -10.56 4.05
CA LEU A 97 -0.19 -9.76 3.09
C LEU A 97 0.97 -9.18 3.89
N GLU A 98 2.18 -9.63 3.60
CA GLU A 98 3.34 -8.79 3.82
C GLU A 98 3.07 -7.57 2.96
N LYS A 99 2.42 -6.56 3.56
CA LYS A 99 2.37 -5.20 3.03
C LYS A 99 3.81 -4.97 2.64
N SER A 100 4.07 -4.87 1.33
CA SER A 100 5.41 -4.73 0.75
C SER A 100 6.21 -3.93 1.75
N LYS A 101 7.20 -4.55 2.43
CA LYS A 101 7.87 -3.94 3.60
C LYS A 101 8.20 -2.50 3.23
N ASP A 102 7.33 -1.57 3.64
CA ASP A 102 7.65 -0.18 3.60
C ASP A 102 8.66 -0.10 4.72
N LYS A 103 9.89 0.25 4.36
CA LYS A 103 11.07 0.19 5.24
C LYS A 103 10.97 1.16 6.43
N THR A 104 9.77 1.63 6.76
CA THR A 104 9.43 2.71 7.69
C THR A 104 8.70 2.25 8.95
N THR A 105 8.18 1.02 9.06
CA THR A 105 7.37 0.60 10.22
C THR A 105 8.00 -0.43 11.16
N GLY A 106 9.33 -0.57 11.14
CA GLY A 106 10.05 -1.46 12.07
C GLY A 106 11.40 -0.92 12.54
N MET A 107 11.70 0.36 12.29
CA MET A 107 12.92 0.96 12.80
C MET A 107 12.73 1.36 14.26
N PRO A 108 13.70 1.09 15.15
CA PRO A 108 13.73 1.71 16.46
C PRO A 108 13.65 3.23 16.29
N LYS A 109 12.95 3.90 17.21
CA LYS A 109 12.81 5.35 17.19
C LYS A 109 14.23 5.96 17.19
N PRO A 110 14.63 6.68 16.14
CA PRO A 110 16.01 7.15 16.02
C PRO A 110 16.27 8.21 17.07
N LYS A 111 17.45 8.15 17.70
CA LYS A 111 17.86 9.09 18.74
C LYS A 111 18.33 10.41 18.15
N ASN A 112 18.87 10.38 16.93
CA ASN A 112 19.38 11.54 16.22
C ASN A 112 19.20 11.39 14.70
N VAL A 113 19.52 12.47 13.97
CA VAL A 113 19.37 12.53 12.50
C VAL A 113 20.29 11.55 11.77
N GLU A 114 21.49 11.29 12.29
CA GLU A 114 22.41 10.31 11.68
C GLU A 114 21.79 8.91 11.70
N GLU A 115 21.29 8.48 12.86
CA GLU A 115 20.63 7.18 13.02
C GLU A 115 19.36 7.07 12.16
N TYR A 116 18.59 8.16 12.03
CA TYR A 116 17.45 8.21 11.12
C TYR A 116 17.89 7.94 9.67
N ILE A 117 18.92 8.64 9.19
CA ILE A 117 19.40 8.50 7.81
C ILE A 117 20.03 7.12 7.59
N ALA A 118 20.75 6.58 8.58
CA ALA A 118 21.38 5.26 8.52
C ALA A 118 20.38 4.11 8.31
N GLY A 119 19.11 4.28 8.69
CA GLY A 119 18.07 3.28 8.40
C GLY A 119 17.57 3.25 6.95
N PHE A 120 17.93 4.25 6.16
CA PHE A 120 17.68 4.24 4.72
C PHE A 120 18.90 3.73 3.96
N SER A 121 18.67 3.30 2.72
CA SER A 121 19.74 2.82 1.84
C SER A 121 19.62 3.44 0.44
N GLY A 122 20.72 3.51 -0.29
CA GLY A 122 20.71 3.88 -1.70
C GLY A 122 20.30 5.33 -1.96
N LYS A 123 19.39 5.54 -2.93
CA LYS A 123 19.02 6.89 -3.42
C LYS A 123 18.38 7.76 -2.34
N ILE A 124 17.56 7.17 -1.46
CA ILE A 124 16.89 7.88 -0.37
C ILE A 124 17.93 8.40 0.63
N GLN A 125 18.81 7.52 1.12
CA GLN A 125 19.87 7.88 2.08
C GLN A 125 20.75 9.03 1.57
N ARG A 126 21.22 8.95 0.31
CA ARG A 126 22.01 10.02 -0.32
C ARG A 126 21.28 11.36 -0.37
N ARG A 127 19.98 11.35 -0.70
CA ARG A 127 19.16 12.57 -0.73
C ARG A 127 18.94 13.16 0.66
N LEU A 128 18.70 12.32 1.67
CA LEU A 128 18.56 12.78 3.05
C LEU A 128 19.85 13.44 3.56
N HIS A 129 21.02 12.85 3.27
CA HIS A 129 22.30 13.51 3.57
C HIS A 129 22.47 14.85 2.84
N LEU A 130 22.06 14.91 1.57
CA LEU A 130 22.16 16.15 0.80
C LEU A 130 21.26 17.26 1.37
N ILE A 131 20.02 16.94 1.74
CA ILE A 131 19.12 17.90 2.39
C ILE A 131 19.70 18.35 3.74
N ARG A 132 20.18 17.41 4.56
CA ARG A 132 20.84 17.73 5.84
C ARG A 132 22.01 18.69 5.65
N LYS A 133 22.86 18.43 4.65
CA LYS A 133 24.00 19.29 4.32
C LYS A 133 23.54 20.71 3.97
N VAL A 134 22.58 20.84 3.04
CA VAL A 134 22.00 22.12 2.62
C VAL A 134 21.43 22.90 3.81
N ILE A 135 20.72 22.22 4.71
CA ILE A 135 20.16 22.87 5.90
C ILE A 135 21.28 23.37 6.82
N LYS A 136 22.29 22.55 7.11
CA LYS A 136 23.41 22.96 8.00
C LYS A 136 24.23 24.11 7.42
N GLU A 137 24.44 24.14 6.11
CA GLU A 137 25.18 25.22 5.43
C GLU A 137 24.40 26.54 5.44
N ASN A 138 23.07 26.48 5.37
CA ASN A 138 22.22 27.69 5.25
C ASN A 138 21.54 28.10 6.56
N ALA A 139 21.61 27.27 7.59
CA ALA A 139 21.10 27.54 8.93
C ALA A 139 22.04 26.95 9.99
N PRO A 140 23.31 27.41 10.07
CA PRO A 140 24.31 26.84 10.99
C PRO A 140 23.94 26.99 12.47
N GLU A 141 23.12 27.99 12.79
CA GLU A 141 22.61 28.25 14.15
C GLU A 141 21.39 27.37 14.52
N ALA A 142 20.87 26.57 13.59
CA ALA A 142 19.69 25.75 13.83
C ALA A 142 20.03 24.49 14.65
N GLU A 143 19.21 24.22 15.65
CA GLU A 143 19.29 23.03 16.49
C GLU A 143 18.74 21.81 15.73
N GLU A 144 19.60 20.82 15.50
CA GLU A 144 19.27 19.55 14.86
C GLU A 144 18.69 18.56 15.88
N SER A 145 17.52 17.98 15.60
CA SER A 145 16.82 17.05 16.50
C SER A 145 15.95 16.04 15.74
N ILE A 146 15.31 15.12 16.48
CA ILE A 146 14.23 14.26 15.98
C ILE A 146 12.91 14.71 16.58
N ALA A 147 11.92 15.00 15.73
CA ALA A 147 10.54 15.29 16.13
C ALA A 147 9.58 14.53 15.22
N TYR A 148 8.47 14.04 15.75
CA TYR A 148 7.49 13.24 14.98
C TYR A 148 8.11 12.04 14.23
N GLY A 149 9.22 11.50 14.73
CA GLY A 149 9.95 10.39 14.10
C GLY A 149 10.79 10.77 12.88
N MET A 150 11.03 12.07 12.63
CA MET A 150 11.81 12.54 11.49
C MET A 150 12.80 13.67 11.88
N PRO A 151 13.84 13.92 11.06
CA PRO A 151 14.74 15.06 11.20
C PRO A 151 14.01 16.39 11.29
N ALA A 152 14.38 17.17 12.29
CA ALA A 152 13.75 18.42 12.68
C ALA A 152 14.80 19.48 13.00
N TYR A 153 14.65 20.67 12.42
CA TYR A 153 15.50 21.81 12.69
C TYR A 153 14.69 22.92 13.31
N LYS A 154 15.22 23.49 14.40
CA LYS A 154 14.63 24.65 15.08
C LYS A 154 15.65 25.78 15.09
N LEU A 155 15.16 27.00 14.96
CA LEU A 155 15.96 28.20 15.16
C LEU A 155 15.20 29.08 16.15
N ASN A 156 15.88 29.65 17.13
CA ASN A 156 15.26 30.45 18.19
C ASN A 156 14.09 29.73 18.90
N LYS A 157 14.24 28.43 19.18
CA LYS A 157 13.20 27.54 19.73
C LYS A 157 11.93 27.37 18.85
N LYS A 158 11.90 27.97 17.67
CA LYS A 158 10.78 27.92 16.70
C LYS A 158 11.11 26.93 15.57
N PRO A 159 10.11 26.19 15.04
CA PRO A 159 10.32 25.30 13.90
C PRO A 159 10.93 26.04 12.69
N LEU A 160 11.95 25.45 12.08
CA LEU A 160 12.55 25.96 10.84
C LEU A 160 12.10 25.11 9.65
N VAL A 161 12.50 23.84 9.65
CA VAL A 161 12.26 22.87 8.58
C VAL A 161 12.32 21.44 9.13
N TYR A 162 11.54 20.54 8.54
CA TYR A 162 11.63 19.10 8.75
C TYR A 162 11.79 18.39 7.41
N PHE A 163 12.32 17.17 7.41
CA PHE A 163 12.33 16.33 6.22
C PHE A 163 12.19 14.85 6.57
N ALA A 164 11.65 14.05 5.65
CA ALA A 164 11.46 12.62 5.84
C ALA A 164 11.66 11.82 4.55
N GLY A 165 12.22 10.61 4.68
CA GLY A 165 12.38 9.66 3.57
C GLY A 165 11.18 8.72 3.46
N TYR A 166 10.69 8.50 2.23
CA TYR A 166 9.64 7.54 1.91
C TYR A 166 10.06 6.67 0.72
N LYS A 167 9.35 5.55 0.50
CA LYS A 167 9.65 4.59 -0.57
C LYS A 167 9.80 5.22 -1.96
N ASN A 168 8.99 6.24 -2.27
CA ASN A 168 8.89 6.83 -3.61
C ASN A 168 9.25 8.32 -3.66
N HIS A 169 9.45 8.99 -2.50
CA HIS A 169 9.70 10.43 -2.46
C HIS A 169 10.46 10.83 -1.19
N ILE A 170 10.94 12.08 -1.17
CA ILE A 170 11.40 12.76 0.04
C ILE A 170 10.37 13.83 0.39
N GLY A 171 9.86 13.84 1.62
CA GLY A 171 9.01 14.90 2.14
C GLY A 171 9.84 16.04 2.71
N LEU A 172 9.52 17.27 2.34
CA LEU A 172 10.05 18.49 2.96
C LEU A 172 8.91 19.27 3.58
N TYR A 173 9.10 19.70 4.83
CA TYR A 173 8.11 20.42 5.62
C TYR A 173 8.73 21.73 6.08
N ALA A 174 8.67 22.72 5.20
CA ALA A 174 8.90 24.11 5.55
C ALA A 174 7.51 24.72 5.76
N THR A 175 7.26 25.31 6.94
CA THR A 175 5.96 25.82 7.41
C THR A 175 5.16 26.59 6.33
N PRO A 176 3.83 26.79 6.48
CA PRO A 176 2.97 27.30 5.40
C PRO A 176 3.49 28.53 4.65
N THR A 177 4.17 29.45 5.32
CA THR A 177 4.77 30.66 4.75
C THR A 177 5.88 30.40 3.73
N GLY A 178 6.76 29.44 3.97
CA GLY A 178 7.76 29.03 2.98
C GLY A 178 7.11 28.34 1.77
N HIS A 179 6.02 27.62 1.96
CA HIS A 179 5.28 27.06 0.83
C HIS A 179 4.61 28.14 -0.03
N LEU A 180 4.07 29.19 0.59
CA LEU A 180 3.43 30.29 -0.13
C LEU A 180 4.43 31.09 -0.96
N GLU A 181 5.61 31.40 -0.42
CA GLU A 181 6.64 32.17 -1.13
C GLU A 181 7.13 31.46 -2.41
N PHE A 182 7.28 30.13 -2.35
CA PHE A 182 7.81 29.34 -3.46
C PHE A 182 6.72 28.57 -4.21
N ALA A 183 5.46 28.99 -4.10
CA ALA A 183 4.31 28.23 -4.60
C ALA A 183 4.44 27.88 -6.09
N GLU A 184 4.82 28.82 -6.94
CA GLU A 184 4.97 28.62 -8.40
C GLU A 184 5.98 27.51 -8.74
N GLU A 185 7.14 27.52 -8.09
CA GLU A 185 8.20 26.52 -8.31
C GLU A 185 7.81 25.15 -7.76
N LEU A 186 6.94 25.13 -6.75
CA LEU A 186 6.44 23.91 -6.11
C LEU A 186 5.23 23.30 -6.85
N LEU A 187 4.58 24.01 -7.77
CA LEU A 187 3.38 23.55 -8.50
C LEU A 187 3.55 22.20 -9.19
N LYS A 188 4.76 21.92 -9.68
CA LYS A 188 5.07 20.65 -10.37
C LYS A 188 5.19 19.44 -9.42
N TYR A 189 5.24 19.66 -8.11
CA TYR A 189 5.35 18.60 -7.12
C TYR A 189 4.02 18.38 -6.41
N LYS A 190 3.87 17.18 -5.82
CA LYS A 190 2.73 16.90 -4.94
C LYS A 190 2.90 17.66 -3.62
N GLN A 191 1.86 18.39 -3.23
CA GLN A 191 1.86 19.28 -2.08
C GLN A 191 0.78 18.91 -1.04
N GLY A 192 1.01 19.32 0.20
CA GLY A 192 0.06 19.31 1.30
C GLY A 192 0.14 20.61 2.10
N LYS A 193 -0.58 20.70 3.22
CA LYS A 193 -0.61 21.92 4.06
C LYS A 193 0.77 22.15 4.72
N GLY A 194 1.64 22.89 4.03
CA GLY A 194 3.02 23.14 4.45
C GLY A 194 4.00 21.98 4.19
N SER A 195 3.70 21.13 3.21
CA SER A 195 4.59 20.02 2.81
C SER A 195 4.65 19.82 1.31
N VAL A 196 5.81 19.40 0.82
CA VAL A 196 6.06 19.04 -0.58
C VAL A 196 6.77 17.70 -0.67
N GLN A 197 6.43 16.92 -1.70
CA GLN A 197 7.03 15.63 -1.98
C GLN A 197 7.93 15.71 -3.22
N PHE A 198 9.24 15.54 -3.03
CA PHE A 198 10.19 15.44 -4.14
C PHE A 198 10.32 13.98 -4.58
N PRO A 199 9.87 13.63 -5.80
CA PRO A 199 9.81 12.23 -6.24
C PRO A 199 11.22 11.69 -6.48
N LEU A 200 11.40 10.37 -6.31
CA LEU A 200 12.73 9.74 -6.38
C LEU A 200 13.24 9.52 -7.80
N ASP A 201 12.40 9.59 -8.83
CA ASP A 201 12.75 9.47 -10.24
C ASP A 201 13.39 10.75 -10.82
N GLU A 202 12.96 11.92 -10.36
CA GLU A 202 13.51 13.21 -10.80
C GLU A 202 14.65 13.73 -9.91
N PRO A 203 15.61 14.54 -10.41
CA PRO A 203 16.65 15.16 -9.58
C PRO A 203 16.09 15.96 -8.39
N LEU A 204 16.80 15.92 -7.25
CA LEU A 204 16.40 16.71 -6.09
C LEU A 204 16.65 18.20 -6.39
N PRO A 205 15.69 19.12 -6.19
CA PRO A 205 15.84 20.54 -6.53
C PRO A 205 16.63 21.28 -5.43
N VAL A 206 17.93 21.01 -5.33
CA VAL A 206 18.80 21.52 -4.25
C VAL A 206 18.73 23.04 -4.11
N ASN A 207 18.80 23.78 -5.22
CA ASN A 207 18.75 25.25 -5.21
C ASN A 207 17.42 25.79 -4.64
N LEU A 208 16.30 25.10 -4.89
CA LEU A 208 15.00 25.47 -4.34
C LEU A 208 14.98 25.21 -2.83
N ILE A 209 15.51 24.07 -2.38
CA ILE A 209 15.59 23.72 -0.96
C ILE A 209 16.47 24.74 -0.21
N GLU A 210 17.61 25.12 -0.78
CA GLU A 210 18.48 26.17 -0.23
C GLU A 210 17.74 27.49 -0.04
N ARG A 211 17.05 27.98 -1.09
CA ARG A 211 16.28 29.23 -1.04
C ARG A 211 15.16 29.16 0.01
N ILE A 212 14.45 28.03 0.10
CA ILE A 212 13.44 27.79 1.13
C ILE A 212 14.05 27.88 2.54
N VAL A 213 15.20 27.24 2.77
CA VAL A 213 15.86 27.27 4.09
C VAL A 213 16.29 28.69 4.45
N ARG A 214 16.92 29.42 3.52
CA ARG A 214 17.34 30.81 3.76
C ARG A 214 16.17 31.73 4.07
N PHE A 215 15.09 31.65 3.28
CA PHE A 215 13.86 32.39 3.53
C PHE A 215 13.31 32.10 4.93
N ARG A 216 13.25 30.81 5.31
CA ARG A 216 12.80 30.39 6.63
C ARG A 216 13.68 30.90 7.77
N VAL A 217 14.99 31.00 7.59
CA VAL A 217 15.91 31.58 8.57
C VAL A 217 15.61 33.06 8.79
N ILE A 218 15.44 33.82 7.69
CA ILE A 218 15.10 35.25 7.75
C ILE A 218 13.76 35.45 8.46
N GLU A 219 12.73 34.71 8.05
CA GLU A 219 11.40 34.79 8.64
C GLU A 219 11.40 34.44 10.14
N ASN A 220 12.14 33.40 10.52
CA ASN A 220 12.25 32.95 11.91
C ASN A 220 12.94 34.01 12.80
N LYS A 221 13.95 34.73 12.27
CA LYS A 221 14.63 35.84 12.97
C LYS A 221 13.75 37.10 13.12
N GLN A 222 12.83 37.36 12.19
CA GLN A 222 11.97 38.54 12.22
C GLN A 222 10.76 38.41 13.14
N LYS A 223 10.25 37.19 13.35
CA LYS A 223 9.15 36.95 14.28
C LYS A 223 9.70 36.96 15.71
N LYS A 224 9.51 38.05 16.46
CA LYS A 224 9.71 38.10 17.92
C LYS A 224 8.85 37.06 18.62
#